data_AF-A0A6B2GDC2-F1
#
_entry.id   AF-A0A6B2GDC2-F1
#
_cell.length_a   1.000
_cell.length_b   1.000
_cell.length_c   1.000
_cell.angle_alpha   90.00
_cell.angle_beta   90.00
_cell.angle_gamma   90.00
#
_symmetry.space_group_name_H-M   'P 1'
#
loop_
_entity.id
_entity.type
_entity.pdbx_description
1 polymer ?
#
loop_
_entity_poly.entity_id
_entity_poly.type
_entity_poly.pdbx_seq_one_letter_code
_entity_poly.pdbx_strand_id
1 'polypeptide(L)'
;LTKILEFTDTIIFILRKKFNQVSLFHVYHHISIFLVMWHQFKYNPGPFGMPLSVINCIVHVFMYSYYLLSGLGPGVQKFLWWKKYITQMQLIQLGAIMFYLTYVFFHGTYYPTHLVIIYFCYNVTMIGFFIHFYLNSYKKLSKIE
;
A
#
# COMPACT_ATOMS: atom_id res chain seq x y z
N LEU A 1 5.89 14.89 3.44
CA LEU A 1 4.70 15.51 4.04
C LEU A 1 3.49 14.56 4.03
N THR A 2 3.09 14.02 2.88
CA THR A 2 1.98 13.05 2.75
C THR A 2 2.13 11.79 3.61
N LYS A 3 3.33 11.22 3.76
CA LYS A 3 3.53 10.06 4.66
C LYS A 3 3.34 10.35 6.15
N ILE A 4 3.58 11.58 6.60
CA ILE A 4 3.26 11.98 7.99
C ILE A 4 1.75 12.03 8.18
N LEU A 5 1.02 12.49 7.17
CA LEU A 5 -0.45 12.46 7.16
C LEU A 5 -1.01 11.04 7.11
N GLU A 6 -0.36 10.08 6.46
CA GLU A 6 -0.77 8.67 6.49
C GLU A 6 -0.64 8.01 7.88
N PHE A 7 0.26 8.50 8.76
CA PHE A 7 0.25 8.06 10.16
C PHE A 7 -1.04 8.48 10.89
N THR A 8 -1.76 9.50 10.40
CA THR A 8 -3.08 9.89 10.91
C THR A 8 -4.09 8.75 10.76
N ASP A 9 -3.94 7.84 9.79
CA ASP A 9 -4.81 6.66 9.70
C ASP A 9 -4.68 5.76 10.91
N THR A 10 -3.44 5.58 11.36
CA THR A 10 -3.14 4.80 12.57
C THR A 10 -3.75 5.48 13.80
N ILE A 11 -3.65 6.82 13.88
CA ILE A 11 -4.26 7.62 14.95
C ILE A 11 -5.80 7.50 14.90
N ILE A 12 -6.43 7.64 13.73
CA ILE A 12 -7.89 7.54 13.56
C ILE A 12 -8.39 6.13 13.88
N PHE A 13 -7.67 5.06 13.49
CA PHE A 13 -8.06 3.69 13.81
C PHE A 13 -7.98 3.39 15.30
N ILE A 14 -6.94 3.89 15.98
CA ILE A 14 -6.79 3.81 17.44
C ILE A 14 -7.92 4.59 18.13
N LEU A 15 -8.20 5.82 17.69
CA LEU A 15 -9.26 6.67 18.25
C LEU A 15 -10.66 6.07 18.01
N ARG A 16 -10.89 5.38 16.89
CA ARG A 16 -12.16 4.68 16.59
C ARG A 16 -12.26 3.29 17.25
N LYS A 17 -11.28 2.90 18.08
CA LYS A 17 -11.16 1.57 18.72
C LYS A 17 -11.28 0.41 17.72
N LYS A 18 -10.93 0.63 16.45
CA LYS A 18 -10.98 -0.40 15.39
C LYS A 18 -9.63 -1.08 15.24
N PHE A 19 -9.16 -1.72 16.31
CA PHE A 19 -7.87 -2.41 16.36
C PHE A 19 -7.73 -3.54 15.34
N ASN A 20 -8.84 -4.11 14.87
CA ASN A 20 -8.85 -5.08 13.76
C ASN A 20 -8.32 -4.50 12.44
N GLN A 21 -8.27 -3.17 12.28
CA GLN A 21 -7.72 -2.50 11.10
C GLN A 21 -6.22 -2.19 11.25
N VAL A 22 -5.69 -2.15 12.48
CA VAL A 22 -4.26 -2.02 12.78
C VAL A 22 -3.61 -3.40 12.77
N SER A 23 -3.58 -4.01 11.59
CA SER A 23 -2.90 -5.29 11.40
C SER A 23 -1.38 -5.13 11.48
N LEU A 24 -0.66 -6.23 11.77
CA LEU A 24 0.81 -6.26 11.67
C LEU A 24 1.30 -5.76 10.31
N PHE A 25 0.53 -6.05 9.24
CA PHE A 25 0.79 -5.55 7.90
C PHE A 25 0.73 -4.02 7.82
N HIS A 26 -0.31 -3.40 8.40
CA HIS A 26 -0.46 -1.94 8.43
C HIS A 26 0.74 -1.28 9.11
N VAL A 27 1.09 -1.74 10.31
CA VAL A 27 2.20 -1.17 11.09
C VAL A 27 3.54 -1.38 10.38
N TYR A 28 3.79 -2.59 9.85
CA TYR A 28 4.98 -2.88 9.07
C TYR A 28 5.09 -1.95 7.86
N HIS A 29 4.01 -1.81 7.08
CA HIS A 29 3.97 -0.97 5.90
C HIS A 29 4.32 0.49 6.21
N HIS A 30 3.61 1.11 7.16
CA HIS A 30 3.77 2.55 7.43
C HIS A 30 5.15 2.89 7.99
N ILE A 31 5.71 2.04 8.87
CA ILE A 31 7.06 2.26 9.40
C ILE A 31 8.11 2.05 8.30
N SER A 32 8.03 0.94 7.56
CA SER A 32 9.04 0.62 6.54
C SER A 32 9.05 1.61 5.38
N ILE A 33 7.89 2.01 4.84
CA ILE A 33 7.83 2.98 3.74
C ILE A 33 8.35 4.36 4.19
N PHE A 34 8.08 4.75 5.44
CA PHE A 34 8.60 5.99 5.99
C PHE A 34 10.13 5.98 6.05
N LEU A 35 10.73 4.89 6.54
CA LEU A 35 12.18 4.74 6.59
C LEU A 35 12.83 4.70 5.21
N VAL A 36 12.23 3.98 4.26
CA VAL A 36 12.71 3.90 2.86
C VAL A 36 12.66 5.27 2.20
N MET A 37 11.56 6.01 2.35
CA MET A 37 11.43 7.36 1.79
C MET A 37 12.38 8.35 2.47
N TRP A 38 12.54 8.28 3.80
CA TRP A 38 13.51 9.11 4.52
C TRP A 38 14.93 8.89 4.01
N HIS A 39 15.34 7.63 3.87
CA HIS A 39 16.65 7.26 3.32
C HIS A 39 16.84 7.83 1.89
N GLN A 40 15.84 7.70 1.03
CA GLN A 40 15.90 8.26 -0.32
C GLN A 40 16.06 9.79 -0.28
N PHE A 41 15.20 10.52 0.41
CA PHE A 41 15.25 11.99 0.43
C PHE A 41 16.53 12.52 1.05
N LYS A 42 17.07 11.82 2.06
CA LYS A 42 18.29 12.25 2.76
C LYS A 42 19.54 12.06 1.92
N TYR A 43 19.67 10.90 1.26
CA TYR A 43 20.93 10.50 0.61
C TYR A 43 20.90 10.55 -0.91
N ASN A 44 19.72 10.48 -1.51
CA ASN A 44 19.55 10.41 -2.96
C ASN A 44 18.33 11.24 -3.40
N PRO A 45 18.36 12.58 -3.19
CA PRO A 45 17.29 13.46 -3.60
C PRO A 45 17.20 13.43 -5.13
N GLY A 46 16.18 12.77 -5.66
CA GLY A 46 16.02 12.56 -7.10
C GLY A 46 14.63 12.04 -7.46
N PRO A 47 14.29 12.07 -8.77
CA PRO A 47 12.94 11.78 -9.25
C PRO A 47 12.56 10.29 -9.19
N PHE A 48 13.47 9.40 -8.78
CA PHE A 48 13.26 7.95 -8.75
C PHE A 48 11.94 7.53 -8.10
N GLY A 49 11.59 8.16 -6.97
CA GLY A 49 10.39 7.83 -6.21
C GLY A 49 9.10 8.49 -6.71
N MET A 50 9.16 9.45 -7.64
CA MET A 50 7.97 10.16 -8.13
C MET A 50 6.98 9.22 -8.84
N PRO A 51 7.38 8.43 -9.86
CA PRO A 51 6.46 7.54 -10.56
C PRO A 51 5.77 6.54 -9.61
N LEU A 52 6.53 6.01 -8.65
CA LEU A 52 6.03 5.10 -7.62
C LEU A 52 4.98 5.76 -6.73
N SER A 53 5.24 7.01 -6.34
CA SER A 53 4.35 7.80 -5.48
C SER A 53 3.06 8.18 -6.20
N VAL A 54 3.12 8.56 -7.49
CA VAL A 54 1.94 8.93 -8.28
C VAL A 54 0.97 7.77 -8.40
N ILE A 55 1.44 6.58 -8.77
CA ILE A 55 0.60 5.38 -8.87
C ILE A 55 0.00 5.05 -7.50
N ASN A 56 0.78 5.17 -6.42
CA ASN A 56 0.28 4.95 -5.06
C ASN A 56 -0.81 5.94 -4.65
N CYS A 57 -0.65 7.23 -4.94
CA CYS A 57 -1.65 8.24 -4.65
C CYS A 57 -2.99 7.94 -5.34
N ILE A 58 -2.97 7.49 -6.60
CA ILE A 58 -4.20 7.14 -7.33
C ILE A 58 -4.97 6.02 -6.61
N VAL A 59 -4.28 4.95 -6.22
CA VAL A 59 -4.93 3.83 -5.52
C VAL A 59 -5.38 4.24 -4.11
N HIS A 60 -4.60 5.07 -3.43
CA HIS A 60 -4.98 5.62 -2.13
C HIS A 60 -6.24 6.48 -2.19
N VAL A 61 -6.47 7.25 -3.25
CA VAL A 61 -7.74 7.99 -3.42
C VAL A 61 -8.94 7.04 -3.36
N PHE A 62 -8.90 5.91 -4.06
CA PHE A 62 -9.97 4.90 -4.02
C PHE A 62 -10.10 4.23 -2.65
N MET A 63 -8.97 3.87 -2.04
CA MET A 63 -8.95 3.22 -0.73
C MET A 63 -9.51 4.12 0.38
N TYR A 64 -9.10 5.38 0.44
CA TYR A 64 -9.61 6.33 1.43
C TYR A 64 -11.07 6.69 1.20
N SER A 65 -11.50 6.79 -0.06
CA SER A 65 -12.91 6.99 -0.39
C SER A 65 -13.77 5.85 0.17
N TYR A 66 -13.30 4.61 0.06
CA TYR A 66 -13.97 3.45 0.64
C TYR A 66 -14.00 3.51 2.17
N TYR A 67 -12.89 3.88 2.83
CA TYR A 67 -12.86 4.01 4.28
C TYR A 67 -13.82 5.10 4.79
N LEU A 68 -13.88 6.24 4.10
CA LEU A 68 -14.83 7.31 4.40
C LEU A 68 -16.27 6.80 4.34
N LEU A 69 -16.65 6.17 3.22
CA LEU A 69 -18.00 5.62 3.04
C LEU A 69 -18.32 4.51 4.06
N SER A 70 -17.36 3.65 4.39
CA SER A 70 -17.53 2.61 5.41
C SER A 70 -17.76 3.19 6.82
N GLY A 71 -17.36 4.45 7.03
CA GLY A 71 -17.54 5.17 8.27
C GLY A 71 -18.92 5.79 8.46
N LEU A 72 -19.71 5.95 7.38
CA LEU A 72 -21.03 6.60 7.40
C LEU A 72 -22.18 5.74 7.97
N GLY A 73 -21.86 4.53 8.45
CA GLY A 73 -22.78 3.66 9.17
C GLY A 73 -23.39 2.52 8.35
N PRO A 74 -24.26 1.69 8.97
CA PRO A 74 -24.76 0.43 8.38
C PRO A 74 -25.56 0.65 7.09
N GLY A 75 -26.26 1.78 6.97
CA GLY A 75 -27.05 2.13 5.79
C GLY A 75 -26.22 2.32 4.52
N VAL A 76 -24.95 2.73 4.64
CA VAL A 76 -24.02 2.88 3.52
C VAL A 76 -23.18 1.62 3.31
N GLN A 77 -22.80 0.93 4.40
CA GLN A 77 -21.97 -0.27 4.35
C GLN A 77 -22.55 -1.39 3.46
N LYS A 78 -23.88 -1.52 3.39
CA LYS A 78 -24.54 -2.49 2.50
C LYS A 78 -24.23 -2.30 1.01
N PHE A 79 -23.88 -1.08 0.60
CA PHE A 79 -23.53 -0.76 -0.79
C PHE A 79 -22.03 -0.92 -1.09
N LEU A 80 -21.21 -1.31 -0.10
CA LEU A 80 -19.76 -1.41 -0.21
C LEU A 80 -19.26 -2.80 -0.66
N TRP A 81 -19.96 -3.41 -1.61
CA TRP A 81 -19.64 -4.72 -2.20
C TRP A 81 -18.29 -4.72 -2.96
N TRP A 82 -17.83 -3.54 -3.37
CA TRP A 82 -16.65 -3.37 -4.22
C TRP A 82 -15.30 -3.39 -3.49
N LYS A 83 -15.28 -3.74 -2.19
CA LYS A 83 -14.06 -3.90 -1.36
C LYS A 83 -13.00 -4.79 -2.03
N LYS A 84 -13.43 -5.88 -2.67
CA LYS A 84 -12.55 -6.83 -3.34
C LYS A 84 -11.80 -6.19 -4.51
N TYR A 85 -12.45 -5.32 -5.28
CA TYR A 85 -11.82 -4.63 -6.42
C TYR A 85 -10.73 -3.65 -5.95
N ILE A 86 -10.90 -3.03 -4.79
CA ILE A 86 -9.85 -2.18 -4.20
C ILE A 86 -8.62 -3.04 -3.86
N THR A 87 -8.83 -4.21 -3.26
CA THR A 87 -7.71 -5.12 -2.95
C THR A 87 -7.02 -5.62 -4.23
N GLN A 88 -7.79 -5.90 -5.30
CA GLN A 88 -7.23 -6.26 -6.61
C GLN A 88 -6.45 -5.11 -7.25
N MET A 89 -6.95 -3.87 -7.15
CA MET A 89 -6.25 -2.67 -7.63
C MET A 89 -4.91 -2.47 -6.91
N GLN A 90 -4.86 -2.70 -5.60
CA GLN A 90 -3.62 -2.65 -4.82
C GLN A 90 -2.62 -3.73 -5.25
N LEU A 91 -3.07 -4.96 -5.53
CA LEU A 91 -2.23 -6.03 -6.07
C LEU A 91 -1.69 -5.70 -7.47
N ILE A 92 -2.54 -5.16 -8.35
CA ILE A 92 -2.15 -4.72 -9.70
C ILE A 92 -1.12 -3.59 -9.62
N GLN A 93 -1.32 -2.61 -8.74
CA GLN A 93 -0.35 -1.55 -8.47
C GLN A 93 1.01 -2.14 -8.05
N LEU A 94 1.02 -3.06 -7.09
CA LEU A 94 2.27 -3.65 -6.61
C LEU A 94 2.99 -4.40 -7.74
N GLY A 95 2.25 -5.15 -8.57
CA GLY A 95 2.78 -5.80 -9.77
C GLY A 95 3.33 -4.82 -10.80
N ALA A 96 2.65 -3.71 -11.07
CA ALA A 96 3.13 -2.67 -11.97
C ALA A 96 4.41 -2.00 -11.46
N ILE A 97 4.49 -1.74 -10.15
CA ILE A 97 5.71 -1.23 -9.52
C ILE A 97 6.84 -2.27 -9.63
N MET A 98 6.55 -3.56 -9.42
CA MET A 98 7.54 -4.63 -9.53
C MET A 98 8.13 -4.71 -10.95
N PHE A 99 7.27 -4.59 -11.96
CA PHE A 99 7.69 -4.52 -13.36
C PHE A 99 8.58 -3.29 -13.62
N TYR A 100 8.16 -2.12 -13.16
CA TYR A 100 8.94 -0.89 -13.30
C TYR A 100 10.32 -0.99 -12.61
N LEU A 101 10.40 -1.53 -11.39
CA LEU A 101 11.65 -1.70 -10.67
C LEU A 101 12.60 -2.68 -11.38
N THR A 102 12.06 -3.78 -11.92
CA THR A 102 12.82 -4.73 -12.74
C THR A 102 13.35 -4.05 -14.01
N TYR A 103 12.52 -3.29 -14.71
CA TYR A 103 12.92 -2.55 -15.90
C TYR A 103 14.05 -1.56 -15.59
N VAL A 104 13.92 -0.78 -14.52
CA VAL A 104 14.95 0.17 -14.07
C VAL A 104 16.23 -0.55 -13.64
N PHE A 105 16.14 -1.74 -13.03
CA PHE A 105 17.32 -2.51 -12.64
C PHE A 105 18.18 -2.93 -13.85
N PHE A 106 17.55 -3.34 -14.95
CA PHE A 106 18.27 -3.79 -16.15
C PHE A 106 18.65 -2.67 -17.12
N HIS A 107 17.86 -1.59 -17.20
CA HIS A 107 18.03 -0.53 -18.20
C HIS A 107 18.32 0.86 -17.62
N GLY A 108 18.16 1.05 -16.32
CA GLY A 108 18.35 2.34 -15.66
C GLY A 108 19.80 2.59 -15.29
N THR A 109 20.51 3.41 -16.05
CA THR A 109 21.88 3.84 -15.73
C THR A 109 21.93 5.06 -14.81
N TYR A 110 20.81 5.77 -14.65
CA TYR A 110 20.73 7.06 -13.94
C TYR A 110 20.36 6.95 -12.46
N TYR A 111 19.84 5.80 -12.03
CA TYR A 111 19.39 5.59 -10.66
C TYR A 111 20.36 4.68 -9.92
N PRO A 112 20.68 4.99 -8.65
CA PRO A 112 21.64 4.19 -7.91
C PRO A 112 21.05 2.82 -7.55
N THR A 113 21.77 1.76 -7.90
CA THR A 113 21.31 0.37 -7.83
C THR A 113 20.84 -0.05 -6.44
N HIS A 114 21.47 0.47 -5.37
CA HIS A 114 21.08 0.13 -4.00
C HIS A 114 19.66 0.59 -3.67
N LEU A 115 19.20 1.74 -4.19
CA LEU A 115 17.82 2.18 -4.00
C LEU A 115 16.83 1.27 -4.72
N VAL A 116 17.16 0.86 -5.95
CA VAL A 116 16.32 -0.04 -6.73
C VAL A 116 16.15 -1.36 -5.97
N ILE A 117 17.24 -1.92 -5.41
CA ILE A 117 17.21 -3.14 -4.60
C ILE A 117 16.36 -2.96 -3.34
N ILE A 118 16.52 -1.85 -2.60
CA ILE A 118 15.74 -1.58 -1.39
C ILE A 118 14.23 -1.55 -1.70
N TYR A 119 13.84 -0.81 -2.74
CA TYR A 119 12.44 -0.72 -3.17
C TYR A 119 11.90 -2.04 -3.73
N PHE A 120 12.75 -2.83 -4.39
CA PHE A 120 12.40 -4.15 -4.91
C PHE A 120 12.10 -5.11 -3.76
N CYS A 121 13.02 -5.26 -2.80
CA CYS A 121 12.84 -6.10 -1.62
C CYS A 121 11.60 -5.70 -0.83
N TYR A 122 11.40 -4.39 -0.64
CA TYR A 122 10.21 -3.86 0.01
C TYR A 122 8.92 -4.21 -0.76
N ASN A 123 8.91 -4.11 -2.08
CA ASN A 123 7.72 -4.48 -2.86
C ASN A 123 7.43 -5.99 -2.77
N VAL A 124 8.46 -6.85 -2.79
CA VAL A 124 8.30 -8.30 -2.60
C VAL A 124 7.60 -8.62 -1.28
N THR A 125 8.03 -7.99 -0.17
CA THR A 125 7.38 -8.23 1.13
C THR A 125 5.93 -7.76 1.12
N MET A 126 5.64 -6.61 0.51
CA MET A 126 4.28 -6.08 0.38
C MET A 126 3.36 -6.98 -0.44
N ILE A 127 3.84 -7.53 -1.56
CA ILE A 127 3.09 -8.51 -2.36
C ILE A 127 2.77 -9.75 -1.51
N GLY A 128 3.75 -10.28 -0.77
CA GLY A 128 3.57 -11.44 0.11
C GLY A 128 2.45 -11.21 1.14
N PHE A 129 2.47 -10.06 1.82
CA PHE A 129 1.42 -9.70 2.76
C PHE A 129 0.05 -9.52 2.11
N PHE A 130 -0.02 -8.86 0.95
CA PHE A 130 -1.28 -8.66 0.24
C PHE A 130 -1.89 -9.96 -0.29
N ILE A 131 -1.06 -10.87 -0.79
CA ILE A 131 -1.50 -12.21 -1.20
C ILE A 131 -2.02 -12.98 0.02
N HIS A 132 -1.28 -12.98 1.14
CA HIS A 132 -1.72 -13.63 2.37
C HIS A 132 -3.08 -13.08 2.84
N PHE A 133 -3.23 -11.75 2.87
CA PHE A 133 -4.49 -11.09 3.21
C PHE A 133 -5.62 -11.48 2.24
N TYR A 134 -5.37 -11.47 0.94
CA TYR A 134 -6.37 -11.79 -0.08
C TYR A 134 -6.86 -13.24 0.02
N LEU A 135 -5.94 -14.20 0.20
CA LEU A 135 -6.28 -15.61 0.36
C LEU A 135 -7.11 -15.84 1.63
N ASN A 136 -6.70 -15.27 2.76
CA ASN A 136 -7.40 -15.42 4.03
C ASN A 136 -8.78 -14.75 4.04
N SER A 137 -8.91 -13.60 3.36
CA SER A 137 -10.14 -12.80 3.38
C SER A 137 -11.17 -13.22 2.33
N TYR A 138 -10.75 -13.77 1.19
CA TYR A 138 -11.67 -14.01 0.07
C TYR A 138 -11.74 -15.48 -0.38
N LYS A 139 -10.64 -16.24 -0.34
CA LYS A 139 -10.71 -17.69 -0.68
C LYS A 139 -11.26 -18.54 0.46
N LYS A 140 -11.14 -18.09 1.72
CA LYS A 140 -11.76 -18.77 2.86
C LYS A 140 -13.29 -18.59 2.87
N LEU A 141 -13.78 -17.43 2.43
CA LEU A 141 -15.20 -17.13 2.29
C LEU A 141 -15.85 -17.93 1.14
N SER A 142 -15.18 -18.07 -0.01
CA SER A 142 -15.69 -18.87 -1.14
C SER A 142 -15.69 -20.39 -0.93
N LYS A 143 -15.22 -20.87 0.23
CA LYS A 143 -15.15 -22.30 0.57
C LYS A 143 -16.17 -22.69 1.66
N ILE A 144 -16.86 -21.69 2.21
CA ILE A 144 -17.87 -21.82 3.27
C ILE A 144 -19.28 -21.63 2.68
N GLU A 145 -19.40 -20.92 1.55
CA GLU A 145 -20.55 -20.97 0.64
C GLU A 145 -20.53 -22.25 -0.21
#